data_AF-A0A161T252-F1
#
_entry.id   AF-A0A161T252-F1
#
_cell.length_a   1.000
_cell.length_b   1.000
_cell.length_c   1.000
_cell.angle_alpha   90.00
_cell.angle_beta   90.00
_cell.angle_gamma   90.00
#
_symmetry.space_group_name_H-M   'P 1'
#
loop_
_entity.id
_entity.type
_entity.pdbx_description
1 polymer ?
#
loop_
_entity_poly.entity_id
_entity_poly.type
_entity_poly.pdbx_seq_one_letter_code
_entity_poly.pdbx_strand_id
1 'polypeptide(L)'
;MNALFKNRAFMLVMASDILQQFAIWIRNMALLYFIMERTNNDPVSVSLLSVMEYAPIFIFSFIGGALADRWNPKRTMVAGDVLSVLSIVGIVLLLKLDYWQAIFFATLISAIVGQFSQPSSSRIFKRYVKEEQVANAIAFNQTLQSLFLIFGPVVGSLVYTQLGLFTSLYSLIILFLLSAIALSFLPKWVEQEQVARDSLKNDIKEGWKYVLHTKNLRMITITFTIMGLAVGLTNPLEVFLVIERLGMEKEAVQYLAAADGIGMLVGGIVAAVFASKVNPKKMFVFGMSILAISFLVEGLSTSFWLTSFMRFGTGICLACVNIVVGTLMIQLVPENMIGRVNGTILPLFMGAMLIGTSLAGGLKEMTSLVTVFCIAMSLILFAIGPVLRMQINKEDVANKEELTNSLASK
;
A
#
# COMPACT_ATOMS: atom_id res chain seq x y z
N MET A 1 -6.89 16.08 -21.13
CA MET A 1 -6.02 14.90 -21.28
C MET A 1 -4.90 15.08 -22.33
N ASN A 2 -5.17 15.48 -23.58
CA ASN A 2 -4.14 15.57 -24.63
C ASN A 2 -2.91 16.45 -24.32
N ALA A 3 -3.06 17.51 -23.50
CA ALA A 3 -1.94 18.36 -23.09
C ALA A 3 -1.02 17.71 -22.05
N LEU A 4 -1.53 16.74 -21.26
CA LEU A 4 -0.76 16.01 -20.25
C LEU A 4 0.19 15.01 -20.93
N PHE A 5 -0.30 14.27 -21.92
CA PHE A 5 0.52 13.31 -22.70
C PHE A 5 1.58 13.97 -23.58
N LYS A 6 1.48 15.28 -23.84
CA LYS A 6 2.53 16.07 -24.53
C LYS A 6 3.67 16.48 -23.59
N ASN A 7 3.49 16.38 -22.28
CA ASN A 7 4.52 16.74 -21.32
C ASN A 7 5.55 15.61 -21.22
N ARG A 8 6.74 15.84 -21.80
CA ARG A 8 7.81 14.85 -21.84
C ARG A 8 8.27 14.39 -20.46
N ALA A 9 8.37 15.29 -19.48
CA ALA A 9 8.80 14.93 -18.13
C ALA A 9 7.75 14.03 -17.45
N PHE A 10 6.46 14.37 -17.60
CA PHE A 10 5.36 13.52 -17.13
C PHE A 10 5.44 12.12 -17.77
N MET A 11 5.56 12.03 -19.10
CA MET A 11 5.61 10.75 -19.80
C MET A 11 6.80 9.88 -19.39
N LEU A 12 7.98 10.47 -19.16
CA LEU A 12 9.17 9.73 -18.73
C LEU A 12 9.03 9.17 -17.31
N VAL A 13 8.50 9.97 -16.38
CA VAL A 13 8.23 9.48 -15.00
C VAL A 13 7.13 8.42 -15.04
N MET A 14 6.05 8.65 -15.78
CA MET A 14 4.98 7.64 -15.90
C MET A 14 5.47 6.33 -16.51
N ALA A 15 6.32 6.39 -17.54
CA ALA A 15 6.90 5.19 -18.14
C ALA A 15 7.76 4.42 -17.12
N SER A 16 8.57 5.13 -16.33
CA SER A 16 9.33 4.56 -15.23
C SER A 16 8.43 3.91 -14.18
N ASP A 17 7.40 4.60 -13.70
CA ASP A 17 6.46 4.07 -12.72
C ASP A 17 5.71 2.82 -13.23
N ILE A 18 5.29 2.81 -14.50
CA ILE A 18 4.64 1.64 -15.13
C ILE A 18 5.61 0.45 -15.18
N LEU A 19 6.86 0.67 -15.59
CA LEU A 19 7.89 -0.38 -15.63
C LEU A 19 8.19 -0.93 -14.23
N GLN A 20 8.29 -0.05 -13.23
CA GLN A 20 8.48 -0.45 -11.83
C GLN A 20 7.29 -1.25 -11.30
N GLN A 21 6.05 -0.87 -11.63
CA GLN A 21 4.86 -1.62 -11.21
C GLN A 21 4.82 -3.02 -11.83
N PHE A 22 5.15 -3.18 -13.12
CA PHE A 22 5.32 -4.51 -13.71
C PHE A 22 6.37 -5.33 -12.99
N ALA A 23 7.54 -4.71 -12.70
CA ALA A 23 8.61 -5.40 -11.99
C ALA A 23 8.19 -5.84 -10.58
N ILE A 24 7.46 -4.99 -9.85
CA ILE A 24 6.94 -5.31 -8.51
C ILE A 24 5.97 -6.49 -8.57
N TRP A 25 5.00 -6.49 -9.48
CA TRP A 25 4.02 -7.57 -9.59
C TRP A 25 4.64 -8.89 -10.05
N ILE A 26 5.53 -8.86 -11.04
CA ILE A 26 6.27 -10.06 -11.48
C ILE A 26 7.10 -10.62 -10.32
N ARG A 27 7.82 -9.76 -9.60
CA ARG A 27 8.61 -10.17 -8.43
C ARG A 27 7.71 -10.80 -7.37
N ASN A 28 6.66 -10.11 -6.94
CA ASN A 28 5.83 -10.58 -5.82
C ASN A 28 5.19 -11.94 -6.13
N MET A 29 4.66 -12.15 -7.35
CA MET A 29 4.09 -13.44 -7.75
C MET A 29 5.16 -14.53 -7.92
N ALA A 30 6.27 -14.24 -8.58
CA ALA A 30 7.33 -15.22 -8.80
C ALA A 30 7.98 -15.69 -7.49
N LEU A 31 8.21 -14.77 -6.55
CA LEU A 31 8.80 -15.09 -5.26
C LEU A 31 7.80 -15.83 -4.36
N LEU A 32 6.52 -15.45 -4.38
CA LEU A 32 5.46 -16.17 -3.66
C LEU A 32 5.38 -17.62 -4.12
N TYR A 33 5.25 -17.86 -5.42
CA TYR A 33 5.08 -19.21 -5.96
C TYR A 33 6.33 -20.07 -5.79
N PHE A 34 7.51 -19.48 -5.93
CA PHE A 34 8.76 -20.19 -5.69
C PHE A 34 8.94 -20.60 -4.22
N ILE A 35 8.64 -19.70 -3.28
CA ILE A 35 8.72 -20.03 -1.86
C ILE A 35 7.73 -21.14 -1.54
N MET A 36 6.48 -21.04 -2.01
CA MET A 36 5.50 -22.10 -1.83
C MET A 36 5.97 -23.46 -2.38
N GLU A 37 6.56 -23.50 -3.58
CA GLU A 37 7.12 -24.73 -4.14
C GLU A 37 8.30 -25.26 -3.34
N ARG A 38 9.21 -24.40 -2.89
CA ARG A 38 10.40 -24.80 -2.15
C ARG A 38 10.12 -25.24 -0.73
N THR A 39 9.14 -24.64 -0.07
CA THR A 39 8.82 -24.90 1.33
C THR A 39 7.61 -25.82 1.50
N ASN A 40 7.11 -26.39 0.39
CA ASN A 40 5.94 -27.27 0.38
C ASN A 40 4.70 -26.60 1.03
N ASN A 41 4.40 -25.38 0.59
CA ASN A 41 3.31 -24.54 1.08
C ASN A 41 3.40 -24.25 2.58
N ASP A 42 4.59 -23.99 3.11
CA ASP A 42 4.74 -23.56 4.51
C ASP A 42 4.19 -22.12 4.70
N PRO A 43 3.16 -21.92 5.54
CA PRO A 43 2.58 -20.60 5.79
C PRO A 43 3.52 -19.65 6.53
N VAL A 44 4.45 -20.15 7.34
CA VAL A 44 5.42 -19.31 8.05
C VAL A 44 6.36 -18.63 7.05
N SER A 45 6.84 -19.38 6.06
CA SER A 45 7.69 -18.84 4.98
C SER A 45 6.98 -17.79 4.11
N VAL A 46 5.69 -17.99 3.79
CA VAL A 46 4.89 -17.01 3.04
C VAL A 46 4.65 -15.73 3.86
N SER A 47 4.34 -15.89 5.15
CA SER A 47 4.27 -14.76 6.08
C SER A 47 5.60 -14.03 6.17
N LEU A 48 6.73 -14.74 6.26
CA LEU A 48 8.05 -14.14 6.31
C LEU A 48 8.38 -13.35 5.04
N LEU A 49 7.98 -13.83 3.86
CA LEU A 49 8.12 -13.07 2.61
C LEU A 49 7.39 -11.73 2.70
N SER A 50 6.15 -11.76 3.17
CA SER A 50 5.33 -10.56 3.35
C SER A 50 5.91 -9.62 4.42
N VAL A 51 6.51 -10.17 5.49
CA VAL A 51 7.25 -9.37 6.50
C VAL A 51 8.45 -8.66 5.88
N MET A 52 9.21 -9.32 5.01
CA MET A 52 10.33 -8.70 4.30
C MET A 52 9.88 -7.56 3.36
N GLU A 53 8.65 -7.64 2.85
CA GLU A 53 8.06 -6.56 2.06
C GLU A 53 7.56 -5.40 2.93
N TYR A 54 6.77 -5.68 3.98
CA TYR A 54 6.15 -4.64 4.80
C TYR A 54 7.08 -3.98 5.84
N ALA A 55 8.12 -4.67 6.30
CA ALA A 55 9.03 -4.12 7.32
C ALA A 55 9.75 -2.85 6.85
N PRO A 56 10.32 -2.79 5.63
CA PRO A 56 10.84 -1.54 5.08
C PRO A 56 9.78 -0.45 4.98
N ILE A 57 8.56 -0.78 4.54
CA ILE A 57 7.47 0.20 4.42
C ILE A 57 7.18 0.84 5.78
N PHE A 58 7.08 0.03 6.82
CA PHE A 58 6.89 0.52 8.18
C PHE A 58 8.07 1.40 8.64
N ILE A 59 9.31 0.93 8.53
CA ILE A 59 10.50 1.66 9.00
C ILE A 59 10.63 3.01 8.29
N PHE A 60 10.49 3.00 6.95
CA PHE A 60 10.64 4.20 6.14
C PHE A 60 9.37 5.05 6.08
N SER A 61 8.21 4.60 6.54
CA SER A 61 7.02 5.46 6.64
C SER A 61 7.21 6.63 7.62
N PHE A 62 8.10 6.50 8.62
CA PHE A 62 8.43 7.59 9.56
C PHE A 62 9.45 8.61 9.00
N ILE A 63 10.31 8.19 8.07
CA ILE A 63 11.53 8.93 7.70
C ILE A 63 11.59 9.25 6.20
N GLY A 64 10.89 8.46 5.38
CA GLY A 64 10.97 8.44 3.92
C GLY A 64 10.57 9.76 3.29
N GLY A 65 9.53 10.43 3.80
CA GLY A 65 9.13 11.76 3.31
C GLY A 65 10.20 12.82 3.55
N ALA A 66 10.81 12.83 4.74
CA ALA A 66 11.85 13.80 5.08
C ALA A 66 13.17 13.57 4.31
N LEU A 67 13.52 12.30 4.08
CA LEU A 67 14.70 11.94 3.28
C LEU A 67 14.49 12.21 1.79
N ALA A 68 13.33 11.84 1.24
CA ALA A 68 13.00 12.05 -0.17
C ALA A 68 12.91 13.54 -0.53
N ASP A 69 12.53 14.39 0.42
CA ASP A 69 12.54 15.85 0.23
C ASP A 69 13.96 16.46 0.22
N ARG A 70 14.93 15.81 0.89
CA ARG A 70 16.32 16.28 0.96
C ARG A 70 17.17 15.82 -0.21
N TRP A 71 16.89 14.63 -0.73
CA TRP A 71 17.66 14.05 -1.82
C TRP A 71 17.19 14.52 -3.18
N ASN A 72 18.08 14.45 -4.16
CA ASN A 72 17.76 14.75 -5.54
C ASN A 72 16.86 13.64 -6.10
N PRO A 73 15.58 13.89 -6.40
CA PRO A 73 14.61 12.84 -6.67
C PRO A 73 14.95 12.04 -7.94
N LYS A 74 15.52 12.69 -8.96
CA LYS A 74 16.01 12.00 -10.16
C LYS A 74 17.11 11.01 -9.82
N ARG A 75 18.11 11.42 -9.03
CA ARG A 75 19.22 10.53 -8.62
C ARG A 75 18.73 9.41 -7.73
N THR A 76 17.80 9.70 -6.82
CA THR A 76 17.22 8.70 -5.92
C THR A 76 16.51 7.59 -6.69
N MET A 77 15.67 7.93 -7.67
CA MET A 77 14.99 6.92 -8.48
C MET A 77 15.97 6.10 -9.34
N VAL A 78 16.91 6.74 -10.03
CA VAL A 78 17.91 6.02 -10.85
C VAL A 78 18.81 5.12 -10.00
N ALA A 79 19.28 5.62 -8.85
CA ALA A 79 20.07 4.80 -7.92
C ALA A 79 19.25 3.64 -7.37
N GLY A 80 17.96 3.86 -7.09
CA GLY A 80 17.02 2.83 -6.72
C GLY A 80 16.94 1.71 -7.76
N ASP A 81 16.66 2.05 -9.02
CA ASP A 81 16.60 1.08 -10.12
C ASP A 81 17.91 0.28 -10.27
N VAL A 82 19.06 0.96 -10.17
CA VAL A 82 20.38 0.29 -10.23
C VAL A 82 20.59 -0.64 -9.05
N LEU A 83 20.22 -0.24 -7.82
CA LEU A 83 20.30 -1.09 -6.63
C LEU A 83 19.36 -2.30 -6.75
N SER A 84 18.17 -2.12 -7.29
CA SER A 84 17.25 -3.22 -7.60
C SER A 84 17.88 -4.20 -8.59
N VAL A 85 18.47 -3.72 -9.69
CA VAL A 85 19.20 -4.58 -10.65
C VAL A 85 20.31 -5.36 -9.96
N LEU A 86 21.17 -4.70 -9.19
CA LEU A 86 22.27 -5.34 -8.46
C LEU A 86 21.75 -6.39 -7.47
N SER A 87 20.66 -6.09 -6.76
CA SER A 87 20.03 -7.04 -5.84
C SER A 87 19.55 -8.29 -6.58
N ILE A 88 18.90 -8.14 -7.74
CA ILE A 88 18.39 -9.26 -8.53
C ILE A 88 19.53 -10.09 -9.12
N VAL A 89 20.60 -9.46 -9.59
CA VAL A 89 21.80 -10.17 -10.03
C VAL A 89 22.38 -10.99 -8.88
N GLY A 90 22.48 -10.41 -7.68
CA GLY A 90 22.90 -11.11 -6.47
C GLY A 90 22.03 -12.33 -6.15
N ILE A 91 20.69 -12.19 -6.22
CA ILE A 91 19.76 -13.32 -6.04
C ILE A 91 20.04 -14.42 -7.04
N VAL A 92 20.12 -14.10 -8.34
CA VAL A 92 20.29 -15.10 -9.39
C VAL A 92 21.57 -15.91 -9.16
N LEU A 93 22.64 -15.25 -8.72
CA LEU A 93 23.89 -15.93 -8.36
C LEU A 93 23.71 -16.85 -7.14
N LEU A 94 23.09 -16.36 -6.07
CA LEU A 94 22.85 -17.13 -4.85
C LEU A 94 21.91 -18.32 -5.07
N LEU A 95 20.88 -18.16 -5.90
CA LEU A 95 19.96 -19.23 -6.29
C LEU A 95 20.67 -20.32 -7.10
N LYS A 96 21.62 -19.96 -7.98
CA LYS A 96 22.44 -20.93 -8.72
C LYS A 96 23.38 -21.72 -7.80
N LEU A 97 23.69 -21.18 -6.62
CA LEU A 97 24.45 -21.83 -5.56
C LEU A 97 23.56 -22.55 -4.53
N ASP A 98 22.26 -22.69 -4.83
CA ASP A 98 21.22 -23.32 -3.99
C ASP A 98 20.93 -22.63 -2.64
N TYR A 99 21.34 -21.36 -2.48
CA TYR A 99 20.96 -20.52 -1.35
C TYR A 99 19.60 -19.85 -1.58
N TRP A 100 18.52 -20.65 -1.57
CA TRP A 100 17.18 -20.17 -1.92
C TRP A 100 16.64 -19.07 -0.98
N GLN A 101 17.08 -19.05 0.29
CA GLN A 101 16.70 -18.06 1.30
C GLN A 101 17.18 -16.64 0.97
N ALA A 102 18.11 -16.48 0.02
CA ALA A 102 18.56 -15.18 -0.47
C ALA A 102 17.41 -14.30 -0.99
N ILE A 103 16.29 -14.90 -1.40
CA ILE A 103 15.09 -14.21 -1.85
C ILE A 103 14.51 -13.28 -0.77
N PHE A 104 14.57 -13.65 0.51
CA PHE A 104 14.07 -12.80 1.60
C PHE A 104 14.84 -11.48 1.67
N PHE A 105 16.18 -11.56 1.62
CA PHE A 105 17.04 -10.37 1.64
C PHE A 105 16.81 -9.47 0.44
N ALA A 106 16.54 -10.04 -0.73
CA ALA A 106 16.30 -9.24 -1.90
C ALA A 106 14.92 -8.61 -1.95
N THR A 107 13.90 -9.31 -1.43
CA THR A 107 12.58 -8.71 -1.20
C THR A 107 12.72 -7.49 -0.29
N LEU A 108 13.50 -7.63 0.78
CA LEU A 108 13.82 -6.54 1.70
C LEU A 108 14.51 -5.38 0.98
N ILE A 109 15.59 -5.63 0.23
CA ILE A 109 16.31 -4.58 -0.51
C ILE A 109 15.39 -3.87 -1.50
N SER A 110 14.59 -4.63 -2.25
CA SER A 110 13.71 -4.05 -3.26
C SER A 110 12.56 -3.25 -2.63
N ALA A 111 12.04 -3.68 -1.48
CA ALA A 111 11.05 -2.93 -0.73
C ALA A 111 11.63 -1.62 -0.19
N ILE A 112 12.87 -1.63 0.34
CA ILE A 112 13.60 -0.42 0.76
C ILE A 112 13.72 0.58 -0.40
N VAL A 113 14.17 0.11 -1.57
CA VAL A 113 14.29 0.95 -2.77
C VAL A 113 12.94 1.60 -3.14
N GLY A 114 11.87 0.80 -3.14
CA GLY A 114 10.52 1.27 -3.46
C GLY A 114 10.05 2.42 -2.56
N GLN A 115 10.44 2.42 -1.28
CA GLN A 115 10.06 3.47 -0.32
C GLN A 115 10.60 4.86 -0.65
N PHE A 116 11.68 4.94 -1.43
CA PHE A 116 12.24 6.22 -1.87
C PHE A 116 11.83 6.61 -3.29
N SER A 117 11.48 5.63 -4.13
CA SER A 117 11.08 5.85 -5.53
C SER A 117 9.76 6.62 -5.63
N GLN A 118 8.71 6.14 -4.95
CA GLN A 118 7.36 6.74 -5.01
C GLN A 118 7.30 8.22 -4.57
N PRO A 119 7.87 8.64 -3.42
CA PRO A 119 7.86 10.05 -3.03
C PRO A 119 8.73 10.90 -3.97
N SER A 120 9.83 10.35 -4.48
CA SER A 120 10.68 11.03 -5.48
C SER A 120 9.91 11.28 -6.79
N SER A 121 9.18 10.27 -7.28
CA SER A 121 8.29 10.36 -8.44
C SER A 121 7.24 11.46 -8.24
N SER A 122 6.57 11.45 -7.08
CA SER A 122 5.57 12.48 -6.71
C SER A 122 6.14 13.90 -6.72
N ARG A 123 7.38 14.08 -6.26
CA ARG A 123 8.07 15.37 -6.24
C ARG A 123 8.45 15.86 -7.63
N ILE A 124 8.85 14.95 -8.53
CA ILE A 124 9.10 15.24 -9.94
C ILE A 124 7.77 15.61 -10.62
N PHE A 125 6.69 14.85 -10.40
CA PHE A 125 5.37 15.18 -10.92
C PHE A 125 4.93 16.59 -10.52
N LYS A 126 5.01 16.93 -9.24
CA LYS A 126 4.63 18.27 -8.74
C LYS A 126 5.44 19.40 -9.40
N ARG A 127 6.70 19.17 -9.76
CA ARG A 127 7.54 20.19 -10.42
C ARG A 127 7.20 20.40 -11.89
N TYR A 128 6.89 19.33 -12.62
CA TYR A 128 6.75 19.39 -14.08
C TYR A 128 5.31 19.40 -14.58
N VAL A 129 4.32 19.07 -13.74
CA VAL A 129 2.90 19.11 -14.08
C VAL A 129 2.32 20.47 -13.66
N LYS A 130 1.70 21.19 -14.59
CA LYS A 130 1.02 22.46 -14.30
C LYS A 130 -0.20 22.22 -13.40
N GLU A 131 -0.56 23.19 -12.55
CA GLU A 131 -1.71 23.07 -11.62
C GLU A 131 -3.01 22.62 -12.30
N GLU A 132 -3.32 23.19 -13.47
CA GLU A 132 -4.49 22.83 -14.30
C GLU A 132 -4.52 21.35 -14.72
N GLN A 133 -3.35 20.70 -14.74
CA GLN A 133 -3.18 19.32 -15.17
C GLN A 133 -3.10 18.33 -14.00
N VAL A 134 -2.95 18.81 -12.76
CA VAL A 134 -2.75 17.97 -11.56
C VAL A 134 -3.93 17.03 -11.35
N ALA A 135 -5.17 17.51 -11.46
CA ALA A 135 -6.36 16.66 -11.29
C ALA A 135 -6.39 15.52 -12.31
N ASN A 136 -6.04 15.81 -13.57
CA ASN A 136 -5.94 14.79 -14.62
C ASN A 136 -4.82 13.79 -14.35
N ALA A 137 -3.67 14.24 -13.84
CA ALA A 137 -2.55 13.38 -13.49
C ALA A 137 -2.88 12.45 -12.31
N ILE A 138 -3.55 12.96 -11.27
CA ILE A 138 -4.02 12.16 -10.13
C ILE A 138 -5.03 11.10 -10.58
N ALA A 139 -6.03 11.50 -11.39
CA ALA A 139 -7.03 10.57 -11.90
C ALA A 139 -6.40 9.46 -12.76
N PHE A 140 -5.41 9.81 -13.60
CA PHE A 140 -4.68 8.84 -14.41
C PHE A 140 -3.86 7.88 -13.54
N ASN A 141 -3.13 8.39 -12.54
CA ASN A 141 -2.38 7.55 -11.61
C ASN A 141 -3.31 6.59 -10.84
N GLN A 142 -4.46 7.05 -10.36
CA GLN A 142 -5.46 6.21 -9.70
C GLN A 142 -5.98 5.11 -10.63
N THR A 143 -6.21 5.44 -11.91
CA THR A 143 -6.62 4.47 -12.92
C THR A 143 -5.55 3.41 -13.12
N LEU A 144 -4.27 3.82 -13.26
CA LEU A 144 -3.16 2.88 -13.40
C LEU A 144 -2.98 1.97 -12.19
N GLN A 145 -3.06 2.50 -10.97
CA GLN A 145 -2.98 1.70 -9.75
C GLN A 145 -4.06 0.60 -9.73
N SER A 146 -5.27 0.96 -10.14
CA SER A 146 -6.39 0.02 -10.22
C SER A 146 -6.19 -1.03 -11.33
N LEU A 147 -5.68 -0.62 -12.49
CA LEU A 147 -5.34 -1.56 -13.57
C LEU A 147 -4.23 -2.53 -13.15
N PHE A 148 -3.22 -2.05 -12.43
CA PHE A 148 -2.16 -2.90 -11.90
C PHE A 148 -2.65 -3.85 -10.81
N LEU A 149 -3.58 -3.42 -9.97
CA LEU A 149 -4.20 -4.32 -8.99
C LEU A 149 -4.97 -5.47 -9.67
N ILE A 150 -5.59 -5.21 -10.83
CA ILE A 150 -6.35 -6.21 -11.59
C ILE A 150 -5.43 -7.10 -12.44
N PHE A 151 -4.57 -6.50 -13.25
CA PHE A 151 -3.77 -7.22 -14.26
C PHE A 151 -2.35 -7.55 -13.79
N GLY A 152 -1.84 -6.88 -12.77
CA GLY A 152 -0.50 -7.10 -12.22
C GLY A 152 -0.30 -8.54 -11.74
N PRO A 153 -1.16 -9.08 -10.85
CA PRO A 153 -1.09 -10.48 -10.44
C PRO A 153 -1.12 -11.45 -11.62
N VAL A 154 -1.95 -11.18 -12.63
CA VAL A 154 -2.08 -12.02 -13.83
C VAL A 154 -0.78 -12.03 -14.63
N VAL A 155 -0.19 -10.86 -14.88
CA VAL A 155 1.08 -10.76 -15.60
C VAL A 155 2.21 -11.43 -14.82
N GLY A 156 2.30 -11.20 -13.51
CA GLY A 156 3.33 -11.83 -12.68
C GLY A 156 3.19 -13.35 -12.60
N SER A 157 1.96 -13.84 -12.46
CA SER A 157 1.64 -15.26 -12.42
C SER A 157 1.97 -15.96 -13.75
N LEU A 158 1.58 -15.37 -14.88
CA LEU A 158 1.86 -15.92 -16.22
C LEU A 158 3.36 -15.98 -16.51
N VAL A 159 4.11 -14.94 -16.17
CA VAL A 159 5.57 -14.92 -16.38
C VAL A 159 6.25 -16.04 -15.60
N TYR A 160 5.85 -16.27 -14.34
CA TYR A 160 6.40 -17.34 -13.54
C TYR A 160 5.99 -18.74 -14.03
N THR A 161 4.70 -18.96 -14.24
CA THR A 161 4.16 -20.28 -14.59
C THR A 161 4.60 -20.77 -15.96
N GLN A 162 4.73 -19.86 -16.95
CA GLN A 162 5.13 -20.23 -18.31
C GLN A 162 6.65 -20.21 -18.52
N LEU A 163 7.36 -19.27 -17.89
CA LEU A 163 8.78 -19.02 -18.18
C LEU A 163 9.72 -19.38 -17.03
N GLY A 164 9.17 -19.69 -15.85
CA GLY A 164 9.93 -20.06 -14.65
C GLY A 164 10.55 -18.90 -13.90
N LEU A 165 11.13 -19.22 -12.75
CA LEU A 165 11.73 -18.25 -11.82
C LEU A 165 12.86 -17.43 -12.46
N PHE A 166 13.83 -18.07 -13.10
CA PHE A 166 15.01 -17.36 -13.62
C PHE A 166 14.63 -16.35 -14.70
N THR A 167 13.72 -16.71 -15.62
CA THR A 167 13.21 -15.78 -16.64
C THR A 167 12.43 -14.63 -16.00
N SER A 168 11.65 -14.91 -14.96
CA SER A 168 10.99 -13.87 -14.16
C SER A 168 12.02 -12.88 -13.61
N LEU A 169 13.08 -13.35 -12.96
CA LEU A 169 14.14 -12.49 -12.40
C LEU A 169 14.92 -11.72 -13.48
N TYR A 170 15.23 -12.35 -14.62
CA TYR A 170 15.87 -11.65 -15.73
C TYR A 170 14.99 -10.55 -16.33
N SER A 171 13.67 -10.76 -16.40
CA SER A 171 12.74 -9.72 -16.83
C SER A 171 12.77 -8.50 -15.92
N LEU A 172 12.93 -8.69 -14.59
CA LEU A 172 13.05 -7.60 -13.63
C LEU A 172 14.28 -6.73 -13.91
N ILE A 173 15.43 -7.34 -14.22
CA ILE A 173 16.65 -6.61 -14.59
C ILE A 173 16.39 -5.70 -15.78
N ILE A 174 15.73 -6.23 -16.81
CA ILE A 174 15.40 -5.47 -18.03
C ILE A 174 14.46 -4.31 -17.69
N LEU A 175 13.40 -4.56 -16.91
CA LEU A 175 12.41 -3.54 -16.54
C LEU A 175 13.04 -2.40 -15.73
N PHE A 176 13.86 -2.70 -14.72
CA PHE A 176 14.55 -1.69 -13.93
C PHE A 176 15.61 -0.92 -14.74
N LEU A 177 16.34 -1.58 -15.64
CA LEU A 177 17.26 -0.88 -16.55
C LEU A 177 16.52 0.05 -17.50
N LEU A 178 15.40 -0.38 -18.08
CA LEU A 178 14.56 0.47 -18.94
C LEU A 178 13.99 1.66 -18.16
N SER A 179 13.59 1.47 -16.90
CA SER A 179 13.16 2.54 -16.01
C SER A 179 14.30 3.54 -15.77
N ALA A 180 15.49 3.07 -15.40
CA ALA A 180 16.66 3.92 -15.18
C ALA A 180 17.03 4.72 -16.44
N ILE A 181 16.97 4.08 -17.61
CA ILE A 181 17.21 4.73 -18.91
C ILE A 181 16.15 5.81 -19.17
N ALA A 182 14.86 5.52 -18.97
CA ALA A 182 13.79 6.51 -19.14
C ALA A 182 14.00 7.73 -18.22
N LEU A 183 14.34 7.49 -16.96
CA LEU A 183 14.63 8.54 -15.98
C LEU A 183 15.89 9.34 -16.34
N SER A 184 16.90 8.72 -16.98
CA SER A 184 18.13 9.42 -17.39
C SER A 184 17.86 10.58 -18.34
N PHE A 185 16.81 10.47 -19.18
CA PHE A 185 16.36 11.51 -20.10
C PHE A 185 15.57 12.66 -19.45
N LEU A 186 15.27 12.57 -18.15
CA LEU A 186 14.66 13.69 -17.44
C LEU A 186 15.59 14.91 -17.43
N PRO A 187 15.05 16.14 -17.45
CA PRO A 187 15.85 17.35 -17.28
C PRO A 187 16.68 17.29 -15.99
N LYS A 188 17.82 18.00 -15.98
CA LYS A 188 18.67 18.06 -14.79
C LYS A 188 17.89 18.69 -13.64
N TRP A 189 17.81 18.00 -12.51
CA TRP A 189 17.18 18.53 -11.31
C TRP A 189 18.07 19.60 -10.69
N VAL A 190 17.60 20.84 -10.69
CA VAL A 190 18.23 21.96 -9.99
C VAL A 190 17.57 22.05 -8.62
N GLU A 191 18.34 21.88 -7.55
CA GLU A 191 17.90 22.11 -6.18
C GLU A 191 17.35 23.55 -6.06
N GLN A 192 16.16 23.71 -5.47
CA GLN A 192 15.76 25.02 -4.94
C GLN A 192 16.41 25.21 -3.57
N GLU A 193 16.68 26.45 -3.18
CA GLU A 193 17.19 26.76 -1.84
C GLU A 193 16.33 26.06 -0.78
N GLN A 194 17.00 25.26 0.06
CA GLN A 194 16.33 24.56 1.14
C GLN A 194 15.92 25.61 2.17
N VAL A 195 14.61 25.85 2.31
CA VAL A 195 14.09 26.51 3.51
C VAL A 195 14.53 25.65 4.70
N ALA A 196 15.22 26.26 5.68
CA ALA A 196 15.60 25.58 6.91
C ALA A 196 14.35 24.98 7.54
N ARG A 197 14.23 23.66 7.49
CA ARG A 197 13.12 22.94 8.11
C ARG A 197 13.48 22.57 9.54
N ASP A 198 12.47 22.56 10.38
CA ASP A 198 12.56 22.06 11.75
C ASP A 198 13.16 20.64 11.81
N SER A 199 13.64 20.27 12.99
CA SER A 199 14.12 18.92 13.28
C SER A 199 13.01 17.90 12.98
N LEU A 200 13.32 16.84 12.21
CA LEU A 200 12.41 15.71 11.94
C LEU A 200 11.78 15.14 13.21
N LYS A 201 12.53 15.14 14.31
CA LYS A 201 12.06 14.69 15.62
C LYS A 201 10.93 15.60 16.16
N ASN A 202 11.00 16.91 15.90
CA ASN A 202 9.96 17.86 16.29
C ASN A 202 8.70 17.64 15.44
N ASP A 203 8.85 17.45 14.12
CA ASP A 203 7.72 17.14 13.23
C ASP A 203 6.96 15.88 13.68
N ILE A 204 7.68 14.81 14.02
CA ILE A 204 7.09 13.57 14.55
C ILE A 204 6.39 13.83 15.88
N LYS A 205 7.04 14.55 16.81
CA LYS A 205 6.47 14.86 18.13
C LYS A 205 5.20 15.70 18.02
N GLU A 206 5.18 16.67 17.11
CA GLU A 206 4.01 17.52 16.86
C GLU A 206 2.86 16.75 16.21
N GLY A 207 3.15 15.87 15.25
CA GLY A 207 2.14 14.97 14.66
C GLY A 207 1.46 14.09 15.72
N TRP A 208 2.26 13.46 16.59
CA TRP A 208 1.75 12.68 17.73
C TRP A 208 0.95 13.53 18.71
N LYS A 209 1.46 14.70 19.11
CA LYS A 209 0.76 15.62 20.01
C LYS A 209 -0.60 15.99 19.43
N TYR A 210 -0.66 16.34 18.13
CA TYR A 210 -1.88 16.74 17.45
C TYR A 210 -2.92 15.60 17.37
N VAL A 211 -2.50 14.40 16.98
CA VAL A 211 -3.36 13.21 16.91
C VAL A 211 -3.94 12.87 18.28
N LEU A 212 -3.14 12.93 19.34
CA LEU A 212 -3.58 12.59 20.70
C LEU A 212 -4.54 13.61 21.31
N HIS A 213 -4.40 14.91 20.97
CA HIS A 213 -5.29 15.97 21.44
C HIS A 213 -6.61 16.01 20.65
N THR A 214 -6.59 15.62 19.38
CA THR A 214 -7.78 15.66 18.52
C THR A 214 -8.56 14.34 18.63
N LYS A 215 -9.70 14.38 19.33
CA LYS A 215 -10.52 13.18 19.61
C LYS A 215 -10.84 12.35 18.37
N ASN A 216 -11.27 12.98 17.27
CA ASN A 216 -11.62 12.28 16.03
C ASN A 216 -10.40 11.61 15.39
N LEU A 217 -9.25 12.28 15.32
CA LEU A 217 -8.01 11.70 14.78
C LEU A 217 -7.53 10.54 15.63
N ARG A 218 -7.56 10.67 16.96
CA ARG A 218 -7.25 9.55 17.86
C ARG A 218 -8.10 8.32 17.59
N MET A 219 -9.41 8.50 17.36
CA MET A 219 -10.31 7.40 17.00
C MET A 219 -9.97 6.81 15.63
N ILE A 220 -9.63 7.64 14.63
CA ILE A 220 -9.20 7.16 13.29
C ILE A 220 -7.92 6.33 13.45
N THR A 221 -6.94 6.83 14.20
CA THR A 221 -5.68 6.13 14.46
C THR A 221 -5.91 4.77 15.10
N ILE A 222 -6.70 4.70 16.18
CA ILE A 222 -7.01 3.42 16.84
C ILE A 222 -7.69 2.45 15.87
N THR A 223 -8.67 2.93 15.10
CA THR A 223 -9.39 2.14 14.11
C THR A 223 -8.42 1.57 13.07
N PHE A 224 -7.55 2.41 12.52
CA PHE A 224 -6.56 2.01 11.52
C PHE A 224 -5.53 1.04 12.10
N THR A 225 -5.05 1.24 13.33
CA THR A 225 -4.16 0.27 13.97
C THR A 225 -4.81 -1.11 14.08
N ILE A 226 -6.08 -1.19 14.51
CA ILE A 226 -6.79 -2.48 14.60
C ILE A 226 -7.03 -3.09 13.20
N MET A 227 -7.45 -2.26 12.22
CA MET A 227 -7.62 -2.70 10.84
C MET A 227 -6.31 -3.22 10.24
N GLY A 228 -5.19 -2.54 10.47
CA GLY A 228 -3.86 -2.96 10.03
C GLY A 228 -3.53 -4.34 10.56
N LEU A 229 -3.76 -4.59 11.85
CA LEU A 229 -3.54 -5.91 12.45
C LEU A 229 -4.40 -7.00 11.79
N ALA A 230 -5.70 -6.73 11.57
CA ALA A 230 -6.60 -7.68 10.92
C ALA A 230 -6.19 -7.99 9.47
N VAL A 231 -5.87 -6.96 8.69
CA VAL A 231 -5.39 -7.12 7.30
C VAL A 231 -4.05 -7.85 7.26
N GLY A 232 -3.15 -7.55 8.20
CA GLY A 232 -1.87 -8.24 8.32
C GLY A 232 -2.03 -9.74 8.63
N LEU A 233 -3.04 -10.13 9.40
CA LEU A 233 -3.32 -11.54 9.66
C LEU A 233 -3.81 -12.30 8.42
N THR A 234 -4.61 -11.65 7.57
CA THR A 234 -5.28 -12.32 6.44
C THR A 234 -4.50 -12.25 5.13
N ASN A 235 -3.81 -11.13 4.85
CA ASN A 235 -3.15 -10.89 3.56
C ASN A 235 -2.11 -11.96 3.17
N PRO A 236 -1.14 -12.36 4.01
CA PRO A 236 -0.21 -13.44 3.65
C PRO A 236 -0.90 -14.81 3.53
N LEU A 237 -2.10 -14.97 4.10
CA LEU A 237 -2.83 -16.24 4.10
C LEU A 237 -3.82 -16.37 2.94
N GLU A 238 -3.92 -15.37 2.06
CA GLU A 238 -4.86 -15.37 0.93
C GLU A 238 -4.62 -16.55 -0.02
N VAL A 239 -3.35 -16.90 -0.26
CA VAL A 239 -3.03 -18.08 -1.09
C VAL A 239 -3.46 -19.39 -0.45
N PHE A 240 -3.43 -19.47 0.89
CA PHE A 240 -3.90 -20.63 1.64
C PHE A 240 -5.42 -20.76 1.60
N LEU A 241 -6.14 -19.64 1.57
CA LEU A 241 -7.57 -19.64 1.34
C LEU A 241 -7.92 -20.28 -0.01
N VAL A 242 -7.18 -19.95 -1.05
CA VAL A 242 -7.40 -20.50 -2.40
C VAL A 242 -7.14 -22.01 -2.44
N ILE A 243 -5.99 -22.47 -1.93
CA ILE A 243 -5.62 -23.88 -2.04
C ILE A 243 -6.35 -24.78 -1.02
N GLU A 244 -6.57 -24.33 0.22
CA GLU A 244 -7.12 -25.15 1.30
C GLU A 244 -8.65 -25.09 1.40
N ARG A 245 -9.27 -23.94 1.10
CA ARG A 245 -10.73 -23.77 1.22
C ARG A 245 -11.44 -23.93 -0.10
N LEU A 246 -10.89 -23.33 -1.16
CA LEU A 246 -11.51 -23.38 -2.49
C LEU A 246 -11.07 -24.59 -3.30
N GLY A 247 -9.99 -25.28 -2.89
CA GLY A 247 -9.45 -26.44 -3.61
C GLY A 247 -8.95 -26.11 -5.01
N MET A 248 -8.52 -24.86 -5.23
CA MET A 248 -8.03 -24.37 -6.51
C MET A 248 -6.51 -24.31 -6.52
N GLU A 249 -5.93 -24.15 -7.70
CA GLU A 249 -4.49 -23.90 -7.83
C GLU A 249 -4.12 -22.51 -7.27
N LYS A 250 -2.88 -22.36 -6.78
CA LYS A 250 -2.38 -21.13 -6.12
C LYS A 250 -2.46 -19.89 -7.03
N GLU A 251 -2.48 -20.10 -8.34
CA GLU A 251 -2.64 -19.10 -9.38
C GLU A 251 -4.00 -18.39 -9.28
N ALA A 252 -5.02 -19.05 -8.72
CA ALA A 252 -6.35 -18.47 -8.60
C ALA A 252 -6.44 -17.28 -7.61
N VAL A 253 -5.40 -17.01 -6.82
CA VAL A 253 -5.24 -15.76 -6.05
C VAL A 253 -5.38 -14.53 -6.94
N GLN A 254 -4.92 -14.60 -8.19
CA GLN A 254 -5.03 -13.48 -9.14
C GLN A 254 -6.49 -13.07 -9.41
N TYR A 255 -7.43 -14.02 -9.36
CA TYR A 255 -8.85 -13.73 -9.57
C TYR A 255 -9.49 -13.04 -8.36
N LEU A 256 -9.06 -13.37 -7.14
CA LEU A 256 -9.49 -12.67 -5.93
C LEU A 256 -8.96 -11.24 -5.90
N ALA A 257 -7.69 -11.03 -6.25
CA ALA A 257 -7.09 -9.71 -6.41
C ALA A 257 -7.79 -8.88 -7.50
N ALA A 258 -8.13 -9.51 -8.64
CA ALA A 258 -8.90 -8.85 -9.69
C ALA A 258 -10.30 -8.44 -9.22
N ALA A 259 -11.00 -9.30 -8.48
CA ALA A 259 -12.31 -8.96 -7.90
C ALA A 259 -12.22 -7.76 -6.95
N ASP A 260 -11.22 -7.75 -6.07
CA ASP A 260 -10.95 -6.62 -5.16
C ASP A 260 -10.64 -5.32 -5.92
N GLY A 261 -9.78 -5.39 -6.95
CA GLY A 261 -9.44 -4.24 -7.78
C GLY A 261 -10.61 -3.67 -8.59
N ILE A 262 -11.46 -4.54 -9.16
CA ILE A 262 -12.71 -4.11 -9.83
C ILE A 262 -13.65 -3.47 -8.79
N GLY A 263 -13.73 -4.05 -7.59
CA GLY A 263 -14.47 -3.50 -6.46
C GLY A 263 -14.00 -2.10 -6.10
N MET A 264 -12.70 -1.87 -6.01
CA MET A 264 -12.13 -0.55 -5.72
C MET A 264 -12.46 0.50 -6.79
N LEU A 265 -12.45 0.13 -8.08
CA LEU A 265 -12.86 1.03 -9.17
C LEU A 265 -14.33 1.43 -9.04
N VAL A 266 -15.20 0.44 -8.88
CA VAL A 266 -16.64 0.67 -8.71
C VAL A 266 -16.89 1.50 -7.44
N GLY A 267 -16.22 1.16 -6.34
CA GLY A 267 -16.31 1.89 -5.07
C GLY A 267 -15.86 3.33 -5.16
N GLY A 268 -14.81 3.64 -5.93
CA GLY A 268 -14.39 5.00 -6.20
C GLY A 268 -15.46 5.82 -6.93
N ILE A 269 -16.11 5.23 -7.94
CA ILE A 269 -17.22 5.87 -8.66
C ILE A 269 -18.43 6.06 -7.74
N VAL A 270 -18.81 5.02 -6.99
CA VAL A 270 -19.92 5.07 -6.04
C VAL A 270 -19.67 6.14 -4.97
N ALA A 271 -18.48 6.16 -4.38
CA ALA A 271 -18.11 7.16 -3.39
C ALA A 271 -18.10 8.57 -4.00
N ALA A 272 -17.62 8.78 -5.22
CA ALA A 272 -17.68 10.09 -5.87
C ALA A 272 -19.12 10.61 -6.03
N VAL A 273 -20.08 9.72 -6.29
CA VAL A 273 -21.51 10.07 -6.47
C VAL A 273 -22.25 10.24 -5.14
N PHE A 274 -21.93 9.42 -4.13
CA PHE A 274 -22.71 9.31 -2.90
C PHE A 274 -22.04 9.87 -1.64
N ALA A 275 -20.71 10.12 -1.64
CA ALA A 275 -20.00 10.58 -0.43
C ALA A 275 -20.46 11.95 0.07
N SER A 276 -20.97 12.83 -0.81
CA SER A 276 -21.55 14.11 -0.40
C SER A 276 -22.96 13.99 0.20
N LYS A 277 -23.64 12.87 -0.04
CA LYS A 277 -25.04 12.63 0.37
C LYS A 277 -25.16 11.79 1.63
N VAL A 278 -24.15 11.00 1.96
CA VAL A 278 -24.16 10.06 3.08
C VAL A 278 -23.28 10.59 4.22
N ASN A 279 -23.73 10.41 5.47
CA ASN A 279 -22.93 10.76 6.62
C ASN A 279 -21.62 9.94 6.65
N PRO A 280 -20.42 10.57 6.67
CA PRO A 280 -19.14 9.86 6.58
C PRO A 280 -18.96 8.79 7.64
N LYS A 281 -19.47 9.03 8.87
CA LYS A 281 -19.44 8.04 9.96
C LYS A 281 -20.26 6.81 9.64
N LYS A 282 -21.48 6.97 9.09
CA LYS A 282 -22.34 5.84 8.73
C LYS A 282 -21.71 5.02 7.60
N MET A 283 -21.13 5.70 6.61
CA MET A 283 -20.43 5.06 5.50
C MET A 283 -19.21 4.26 5.97
N PHE A 284 -18.43 4.80 6.91
CA PHE A 284 -17.30 4.10 7.50
C PHE A 284 -17.75 2.86 8.30
N VAL A 285 -18.72 3.00 9.21
CA VAL A 285 -19.25 1.86 9.98
C VAL A 285 -19.78 0.77 9.05
N PHE A 286 -20.56 1.13 8.03
CA PHE A 286 -21.09 0.19 7.04
C PHE A 286 -19.97 -0.54 6.28
N GLY A 287 -18.96 0.18 5.82
CA GLY A 287 -17.80 -0.41 5.14
C GLY A 287 -17.04 -1.40 6.01
N MET A 288 -16.83 -1.06 7.29
CA MET A 288 -16.19 -1.99 8.23
C MET A 288 -17.07 -3.20 8.57
N SER A 289 -18.40 -3.03 8.68
CA SER A 289 -19.31 -4.15 8.89
C SER A 289 -19.24 -5.14 7.71
N ILE A 290 -19.23 -4.65 6.47
CA ILE A 290 -19.05 -5.49 5.28
C ILE A 290 -17.69 -6.18 5.30
N LEU A 291 -16.62 -5.46 5.66
CA LEU A 291 -15.28 -6.05 5.76
C LEU A 291 -15.22 -7.20 6.79
N ALA A 292 -15.83 -7.02 7.96
CA ALA A 292 -15.91 -8.06 8.98
C ALA A 292 -16.70 -9.28 8.49
N ILE A 293 -17.85 -9.06 7.84
CA ILE A 293 -18.65 -10.16 7.24
C ILE A 293 -17.85 -10.87 6.14
N SER A 294 -17.11 -10.11 5.33
CA SER A 294 -16.30 -10.66 4.24
C SER A 294 -15.21 -11.58 4.78
N PHE A 295 -14.48 -11.19 5.83
CA PHE A 295 -13.50 -12.08 6.47
C PHE A 295 -14.13 -13.36 7.03
N LEU A 296 -15.32 -13.28 7.64
CA LEU A 296 -16.01 -14.47 8.12
C LEU A 296 -16.39 -15.41 6.94
N VAL A 297 -16.99 -14.85 5.89
CA VAL A 297 -17.42 -15.63 4.73
C VAL A 297 -16.23 -16.20 3.99
N GLU A 298 -15.16 -15.43 3.79
CA GLU A 298 -13.92 -15.88 3.15
C GLU A 298 -13.28 -17.06 3.90
N GLY A 299 -13.21 -16.99 5.23
CA GLY A 299 -12.67 -18.09 6.03
C GLY A 299 -13.53 -19.36 5.94
N LEU A 300 -14.86 -19.22 5.91
CA LEU A 300 -15.79 -20.37 5.93
C LEU A 300 -16.14 -20.90 4.54
N SER A 301 -16.11 -20.08 3.51
CA SER A 301 -16.57 -20.40 2.16
C SER A 301 -15.69 -21.46 1.51
N THR A 302 -16.33 -22.37 0.79
CA THR A 302 -15.70 -23.32 -0.15
C THR A 302 -16.05 -23.00 -1.60
N SER A 303 -16.85 -21.95 -1.82
CA SER A 303 -17.31 -21.53 -3.16
C SER A 303 -16.48 -20.35 -3.65
N PHE A 304 -15.78 -20.55 -4.77
CA PHE A 304 -15.01 -19.50 -5.43
C PHE A 304 -15.86 -18.26 -5.71
N TRP A 305 -17.04 -18.43 -6.30
CA TRP A 305 -17.92 -17.32 -6.66
C TRP A 305 -18.38 -16.50 -5.46
N LEU A 306 -18.69 -17.15 -4.34
CA LEU A 306 -19.07 -16.46 -3.10
C LEU A 306 -17.90 -15.67 -2.53
N THR A 307 -16.70 -16.26 -2.48
CA THR A 307 -15.49 -15.60 -2.01
C THR A 307 -15.11 -14.41 -2.91
N SER A 308 -15.16 -14.57 -4.24
CA SER A 308 -14.91 -13.48 -5.19
C SER A 308 -15.93 -12.34 -5.06
N PHE A 309 -17.21 -12.67 -4.83
CA PHE A 309 -18.24 -11.66 -4.61
C PHE A 309 -18.00 -10.85 -3.33
N MET A 310 -17.59 -11.53 -2.25
CA MET A 310 -17.21 -10.84 -1.00
C MET A 310 -15.97 -9.95 -1.21
N ARG A 311 -14.95 -10.43 -1.93
CA ARG A 311 -13.75 -9.64 -2.29
C ARG A 311 -14.07 -8.41 -3.14
N PHE A 312 -14.99 -8.54 -4.08
CA PHE A 312 -15.50 -7.39 -4.81
C PHE A 312 -16.18 -6.37 -3.87
N GLY A 313 -16.97 -6.85 -2.91
CA GLY A 313 -17.59 -6.03 -1.86
C GLY A 313 -16.57 -5.35 -0.94
N THR A 314 -15.49 -6.04 -0.55
CA THR A 314 -14.41 -5.44 0.25
C THR A 314 -13.73 -4.32 -0.51
N GLY A 315 -13.45 -4.50 -1.80
CA GLY A 315 -12.84 -3.47 -2.64
C GLY A 315 -13.69 -2.20 -2.71
N ILE A 316 -15.02 -2.34 -2.87
CA ILE A 316 -15.95 -1.20 -2.85
C ILE A 316 -15.86 -0.46 -1.51
N CYS A 317 -15.94 -1.20 -0.41
CA CYS A 317 -15.93 -0.65 0.94
C CYS A 317 -14.60 0.02 1.28
N LEU A 318 -13.47 -0.57 0.88
CA LEU A 318 -12.15 0.00 1.09
C LEU A 318 -11.99 1.34 0.36
N ALA A 319 -12.42 1.43 -0.89
CA ALA A 319 -12.41 2.68 -1.65
C ALA A 319 -13.28 3.76 -0.98
N CYS A 320 -14.47 3.38 -0.52
CA CYS A 320 -15.37 4.26 0.24
C CYS A 320 -14.73 4.78 1.53
N VAL A 321 -14.11 3.90 2.33
CA VAL A 321 -13.42 4.26 3.57
C VAL A 321 -12.23 5.18 3.30
N ASN A 322 -11.43 4.90 2.27
CA ASN A 322 -10.30 5.74 1.87
C ASN A 322 -10.74 7.17 1.53
N ILE A 323 -11.84 7.33 0.80
CA ILE A 323 -12.39 8.66 0.45
C ILE A 323 -12.91 9.39 1.69
N VAL A 324 -13.62 8.69 2.58
CA VAL A 324 -14.10 9.25 3.85
C VAL A 324 -12.93 9.75 4.70
N VAL A 325 -11.90 8.92 4.88
CA VAL A 325 -10.72 9.26 5.69
C VAL A 325 -9.94 10.40 5.07
N GLY A 326 -9.72 10.39 3.75
CA GLY A 326 -9.09 11.50 3.03
C GLY A 326 -9.86 12.81 3.21
N THR A 327 -11.20 12.77 3.16
CA THR A 327 -12.05 13.94 3.38
C THR A 327 -11.96 14.44 4.81
N LEU A 328 -12.01 13.54 5.80
CA LEU A 328 -11.86 13.88 7.22
C LEU A 328 -10.49 14.48 7.52
N MET A 329 -9.43 13.99 6.88
CA MET A 329 -8.09 14.56 7.01
C MET A 329 -8.04 16.01 6.51
N ILE A 330 -8.63 16.31 5.35
CA ILE A 330 -8.69 17.67 4.81
C ILE A 330 -9.51 18.60 5.73
N GLN A 331 -10.62 18.10 6.27
CA GLN A 331 -11.51 18.89 7.12
C GLN A 331 -10.91 19.17 8.50
N LEU A 332 -10.41 18.13 9.18
CA LEU A 332 -9.97 18.19 10.58
C LEU A 332 -8.53 18.70 10.74
N VAL A 333 -7.69 18.58 9.72
CA VAL A 333 -6.25 18.87 9.84
C VAL A 333 -5.89 20.16 9.07
N PRO A 334 -5.20 21.12 9.71
CA PRO A 334 -4.59 22.27 9.03
C PRO A 334 -3.62 21.83 7.93
N GLU A 335 -3.55 22.59 6.83
CA GLU A 335 -2.74 22.22 5.66
C GLU A 335 -1.27 21.97 6.00
N ASN A 336 -0.70 22.77 6.90
CA ASN A 336 0.68 22.63 7.39
C ASN A 336 0.90 21.39 8.28
N MET A 337 -0.17 20.76 8.78
CA MET A 337 -0.11 19.60 9.68
C MET A 337 -0.49 18.27 8.98
N ILE A 338 -1.10 18.30 7.78
CA ILE A 338 -1.55 17.10 7.06
C ILE A 338 -0.41 16.07 6.92
N GLY A 339 0.78 16.53 6.51
CA GLY A 339 1.96 15.66 6.35
C GLY A 339 2.40 15.02 7.67
N ARG A 340 2.40 15.78 8.77
CA ARG A 340 2.81 15.32 10.10
C ARG A 340 1.80 14.32 10.70
N VAL A 341 0.51 14.56 10.50
CA VAL A 341 -0.57 13.66 10.92
C VAL A 341 -0.56 12.37 10.11
N ASN A 342 -0.43 12.43 8.78
CA ASN A 342 -0.29 11.24 7.95
C ASN A 342 0.98 10.44 8.29
N GLY A 343 2.09 11.15 8.58
CA GLY A 343 3.33 10.57 9.10
C GLY A 343 3.21 9.98 10.52
N THR A 344 2.04 10.04 11.15
CA THR A 344 1.72 9.37 12.42
C THR A 344 0.73 8.22 12.20
N ILE A 345 -0.35 8.45 11.44
CA ILE A 345 -1.41 7.45 11.22
C ILE A 345 -0.93 6.29 10.34
N LEU A 346 -0.26 6.59 9.22
CA LEU A 346 0.15 5.56 8.26
C LEU A 346 1.20 4.60 8.84
N PRO A 347 2.24 5.06 9.56
CA PRO A 347 3.17 4.14 10.20
C PRO A 347 2.52 3.23 11.23
N LEU A 348 1.52 3.71 11.99
CA LEU A 348 0.82 2.86 12.95
C LEU A 348 -0.03 1.77 12.27
N PHE A 349 -0.67 2.10 11.14
CA PHE A 349 -1.36 1.11 10.31
C PHE A 349 -0.38 0.07 9.77
N MET A 350 0.74 0.51 9.19
CA MET A 350 1.79 -0.37 8.65
C MET A 350 2.46 -1.23 9.72
N GLY A 351 2.72 -0.68 10.91
CA GLY A 351 3.31 -1.41 12.03
C GLY A 351 2.39 -2.49 12.57
N ALA A 352 1.09 -2.19 12.70
CA ALA A 352 0.11 -3.19 13.09
C ALA A 352 -0.06 -4.28 12.02
N MET A 353 -0.04 -3.90 10.74
CA MET A 353 -0.06 -4.84 9.61
C MET A 353 1.17 -5.74 9.60
N LEU A 354 2.36 -5.19 9.87
CA LEU A 354 3.60 -5.96 10.00
C LEU A 354 3.53 -6.97 11.16
N ILE A 355 2.97 -6.56 12.31
CA ILE A 355 2.75 -7.45 13.46
C ILE A 355 1.78 -8.58 13.07
N GLY A 356 0.65 -8.24 12.45
CA GLY A 356 -0.33 -9.24 11.99
C GLY A 356 0.30 -10.23 11.01
N THR A 357 1.06 -9.71 10.04
CA THR A 357 1.73 -10.53 9.02
C THR A 357 2.76 -11.48 9.64
N SER A 358 3.53 -10.99 10.63
CA SER A 358 4.50 -11.79 11.37
C SER A 358 3.85 -12.94 12.15
N LEU A 359 2.63 -12.72 12.67
CA LEU A 359 1.90 -13.71 13.45
C LEU A 359 1.08 -14.69 12.59
N ALA A 360 0.70 -14.29 11.37
CA ALA A 360 -0.27 -14.99 10.54
C ALA A 360 0.12 -16.46 10.27
N GLY A 361 1.34 -16.72 9.82
CA GLY A 361 1.80 -18.05 9.46
C GLY A 361 1.82 -19.02 10.66
N GLY A 362 2.39 -18.58 11.78
CA GLY A 362 2.43 -19.38 13.01
C GLY A 362 1.04 -19.60 13.61
N LEU A 363 0.16 -18.60 13.59
CA LEU A 363 -1.23 -18.76 14.04
C LEU A 363 -2.00 -19.76 13.16
N LYS A 364 -1.81 -19.73 11.84
CA LYS A 364 -2.44 -20.67 10.92
C LYS A 364 -1.94 -22.10 11.16
N GLU A 365 -0.65 -22.29 11.45
CA GLU A 365 -0.06 -23.59 11.78
C GLU A 365 -0.56 -24.15 13.12
N MET A 366 -0.64 -23.30 14.16
CA MET A 366 -1.07 -23.70 15.50
C MET A 366 -2.59 -23.92 15.64
N THR A 367 -3.38 -23.25 14.80
CA THR A 367 -4.86 -23.29 14.89
C THR A 367 -5.49 -23.79 13.60
N SER A 368 -6.05 -22.90 12.79
CA SER A 368 -6.55 -23.17 11.45
C SER A 368 -6.68 -21.85 10.69
N LEU A 369 -6.75 -21.91 9.36
CA LEU A 369 -7.03 -20.75 8.54
C LEU A 369 -8.35 -20.05 8.94
N VAL A 370 -9.39 -20.83 9.21
CA VAL A 370 -10.71 -20.31 9.63
C VAL A 370 -10.60 -19.51 10.92
N THR A 371 -9.84 -20.03 11.90
CA THR A 371 -9.63 -19.35 13.18
C THR A 371 -8.96 -17.99 12.98
N VAL A 372 -7.93 -17.90 12.12
CA VAL A 372 -7.24 -16.64 11.84
C VAL A 372 -8.18 -15.62 11.21
N PHE A 373 -9.02 -16.03 10.25
CA PHE A 373 -10.03 -15.16 9.63
C PHE A 373 -11.12 -14.72 10.62
N CYS A 374 -11.55 -15.59 11.55
CA CYS A 374 -12.46 -15.22 12.64
C CYS A 374 -11.84 -14.22 13.62
N ILE A 375 -10.54 -14.33 13.92
CA ILE A 375 -9.81 -13.34 14.72
C ILE A 375 -9.78 -12.00 13.98
N ALA A 376 -9.43 -12.00 12.69
CA ALA A 376 -9.44 -10.79 11.87
C ALA A 376 -10.83 -10.12 11.82
N MET A 377 -11.89 -10.91 11.65
CA MET A 377 -13.29 -10.43 11.73
C MET A 377 -13.60 -9.79 13.09
N SER A 378 -13.21 -10.45 14.19
CA SER A 378 -13.42 -9.93 15.54
C SER A 378 -12.68 -8.61 15.77
N LEU A 379 -11.46 -8.48 15.24
CA LEU A 379 -10.69 -7.23 15.27
C LEU A 379 -11.41 -6.12 14.49
N ILE A 380 -11.92 -6.39 13.29
CA ILE A 380 -12.67 -5.39 12.51
C ILE A 380 -13.95 -4.96 13.25
N LEU A 381 -14.69 -5.90 13.85
CA LEU A 381 -15.86 -5.55 14.67
C LEU A 381 -15.49 -4.68 15.87
N PHE A 382 -14.36 -4.97 16.53
CA PHE A 382 -13.85 -4.14 17.61
C PHE A 382 -13.45 -2.73 17.13
N ALA A 383 -12.91 -2.61 15.91
CA ALA A 383 -12.57 -1.33 15.28
C ALA A 383 -13.80 -0.43 15.00
N ILE A 384 -15.01 -1.00 14.93
CA ILE A 384 -16.26 -0.22 14.80
C ILE A 384 -16.51 0.66 16.03
N GLY A 385 -16.16 0.19 17.24
CA GLY A 385 -16.38 0.91 18.50
C GLY A 385 -15.80 2.32 18.52
N PRO A 386 -14.49 2.50 18.23
CA PRO A 386 -13.86 3.82 18.09
C PRO A 386 -14.55 4.73 17.06
N VAL A 387 -14.96 4.21 15.90
CA VAL A 387 -15.65 4.99 14.86
C VAL A 387 -17.02 5.46 15.35
N LEU A 388 -17.75 4.64 16.11
CA LEU A 388 -19.01 5.05 16.73
C LEU A 388 -18.85 6.18 17.76
N ARG A 389 -17.65 6.36 18.33
CA ARG A 389 -17.33 7.45 19.26
C ARG A 389 -16.88 8.74 18.56
N MET A 390 -16.69 8.72 17.24
CA MET A 390 -16.39 9.93 16.46
C MET A 390 -17.59 10.88 16.49
N GLN A 391 -17.31 12.16 16.70
CA GLN A 391 -18.28 13.24 16.64
C GLN A 391 -17.86 14.14 15.49
N ILE A 392 -18.44 13.93 14.32
CA ILE A 392 -18.19 14.79 13.15
C ILE A 392 -19.20 15.94 13.27
N ASN A 393 -18.91 16.93 14.11
CA ASN A 393 -19.71 18.15 14.21
C ASN A 393 -19.14 19.24 13.30
N LYS A 394 -20.01 20.10 12.75
CA LYS A 394 -19.59 21.26 11.94
C LYS A 394 -18.68 22.24 12.70
N GLU A 395 -18.71 22.21 14.03
CA GLU A 395 -17.88 23.05 14.92
C GLU A 395 -16.39 22.66 14.94
N ASP A 396 -16.02 21.42 14.57
CA ASP A 396 -14.62 21.00 14.52
C ASP A 396 -13.80 21.76 13.45
N VAL A 397 -14.48 22.34 12.46
CA VAL A 397 -13.86 23.20 11.45
C VAL A 397 -13.49 24.57 12.03
N ALA A 398 -14.23 25.07 13.03
CA ALA A 398 -13.95 26.35 13.69
C ALA A 398 -12.81 26.24 14.71
N ASN A 399 -12.71 25.11 15.42
CA ASN A 399 -11.59 24.82 16.35
C ASN A 399 -10.24 24.55 15.65
N LYS A 400 -10.22 24.47 14.32
CA LYS A 400 -9.03 24.18 13.49
C LYS A 400 -7.94 25.25 13.65
N GLU A 401 -8.31 26.52 13.78
CA GLU A 401 -7.35 27.62 13.93
C GLU A 401 -6.90 27.81 15.38
N GLU A 402 -7.82 27.71 16.36
CA GLU A 402 -7.50 27.86 17.79
C GLU A 402 -6.53 26.81 18.31
N LEU A 403 -6.71 25.53 17.94
CA LEU A 403 -5.83 24.46 18.39
C LEU A 403 -4.41 24.60 17.81
N THR A 404 -4.30 25.09 16.57
CA THR A 404 -3.02 25.32 15.91
C THR A 404 -2.26 26.46 16.62
N ASN A 405 -2.96 27.55 16.95
CA ASN A 405 -2.39 28.68 17.69
C ASN A 405 -1.98 28.30 19.12
N SER A 406 -2.78 27.48 19.82
CA SER A 406 -2.45 26.99 21.17
C SER A 406 -1.26 26.01 21.19
N LEU A 407 -1.04 25.26 20.11
CA LEU A 407 0.08 24.33 20.00
C LEU A 407 1.37 25.04 19.59
N ALA A 408 1.28 26.16 18.85
CA ALA A 408 2.41 27.02 18.50
C ALA A 408 2.87 27.91 19.66
N SER A 409 1.99 28.21 20.62
CA SER A 409 2.29 29.08 21.78
C SER A 409 2.88 28.35 23.00
N LYS A 410 3.24 27.06 22.88
CA LYS A 410 3.82 26.21 23.94
C LYS A 410 4.95 25.35 23.41
#